data_AF-A0A915Q5V8-F1
#
_entry.id   AF-A0A915Q5V8-F1
#
_cell.length_a   1.000
_cell.length_b   1.000
_cell.length_c   1.000
_cell.angle_alpha   90.00
_cell.angle_beta   90.00
_cell.angle_gamma   90.00
#
_symmetry.space_group_name_H-M   'P 1'
#
loop_
_entity.id
_entity.type
_entity.pdbx_description
1 polymer ?
#
loop_
_entity_poly.entity_id
_entity_poly.type
_entity_poly.pdbx_seq_one_letter_code
_entity_poly.pdbx_strand_id
1 'polypeptide(L)'
;MWIHPTTVVTIIENLKSETLQKMRARFLFISIQTYGNVDGICIPAEIAICEFNLKHGIIDKYTSLIGPWRLNNEIQRRRAEFHANETHQIHLDTFGGRISKIPTQNSVILLGFRRIESYFEALQCLREILGRCEPAIAQHQGVSVGLYRDGIAEFDNDVEQPASTFACSSDAHDRRRHQVANDGNGAGSVGRICYTNSYYISKRPQPTQPIFVGDKEGRRWLVCLNHEYDKIRASLEYLKQAQGLCYDGFPTTEDRFWYADAVVDALAEYVNGTPNLEYKLWMDIFGKRQPFEFNTPWERRANVFCRMHGVTRNCCCASATAIRSCFAIFFALRELLGLTLDD
;
A
#
# COMPACT_ATOMS: atom_id res chain seq x y z
N MET A 1 -15.03 -13.48 13.99
CA MET A 1 -16.30 -12.74 13.90
C MET A 1 -16.39 -12.15 12.49
N TRP A 2 -17.47 -12.39 11.74
CA TRP A 2 -17.65 -11.80 10.40
C TRP A 2 -18.06 -10.34 10.55
N ILE A 3 -17.34 -9.41 9.93
CA ILE A 3 -17.83 -8.04 9.80
C ILE A 3 -18.91 -8.10 8.73
N HIS A 4 -20.15 -7.87 9.14
CA HIS A 4 -21.30 -7.98 8.27
C HIS A 4 -21.16 -6.96 7.12
N PRO A 5 -21.41 -7.34 5.85
CA PRO A 5 -21.37 -6.42 4.71
C PRO A 5 -22.15 -5.13 4.97
N THR A 6 -23.32 -5.22 5.60
CA THR A 6 -24.13 -4.05 6.02
C THR A 6 -23.39 -3.06 6.90
N THR A 7 -22.49 -3.51 7.79
CA THR A 7 -21.65 -2.60 8.59
C THR A 7 -20.68 -1.82 7.70
N VAL A 8 -20.10 -2.50 6.71
CA VAL A 8 -19.21 -1.87 5.73
C VAL A 8 -19.99 -0.89 4.85
N VAL A 9 -21.21 -1.26 4.40
CA VAL A 9 -22.10 -0.38 3.64
C VAL A 9 -22.43 0.89 4.41
N THR A 10 -22.89 0.78 5.67
CA THR A 10 -23.21 1.97 6.48
C THR A 10 -21.98 2.87 6.68
N ILE A 11 -20.78 2.29 6.81
CA ILE A 11 -19.56 3.08 6.89
C ILE A 11 -19.26 3.77 5.55
N ILE A 12 -19.39 3.05 4.43
CA ILE A 12 -19.22 3.59 3.07
C ILE A 12 -20.21 4.74 2.81
N GLU A 13 -21.47 4.60 3.22
CA GLU A 13 -22.51 5.64 3.12
C GLU A 13 -22.17 6.88 3.95
N ASN A 14 -21.58 6.70 5.13
CA ASN A 14 -21.15 7.80 6.00
C ASN A 14 -19.88 8.52 5.49
N LEU A 15 -19.13 7.91 4.58
CA LEU A 15 -18.04 8.57 3.86
C LEU A 15 -18.65 9.46 2.75
N LYS A 16 -18.40 10.77 2.82
CA LYS A 16 -19.08 11.85 2.05
C LYS A 16 -19.07 11.69 0.50
N SER A 17 -20.08 11.04 -0.10
CA SER A 17 -20.31 10.83 -1.56
C SER A 17 -20.67 12.12 -2.35
N GLU A 18 -20.17 12.38 -3.58
CA GLU A 18 -20.65 11.85 -4.89
C GLU A 18 -19.76 10.75 -5.53
N THR A 19 -20.17 9.50 -5.28
CA THR A 19 -19.58 8.17 -5.58
C THR A 19 -18.14 7.96 -5.09
N LEU A 20 -17.90 8.37 -3.84
CA LEU A 20 -16.64 8.26 -3.07
C LEU A 20 -15.31 8.62 -3.77
N GLN A 21 -15.08 9.86 -4.27
CA GLN A 21 -15.97 10.67 -5.09
C GLN A 21 -15.51 10.53 -6.56
N LYS A 22 -15.94 9.44 -7.21
CA LYS A 22 -15.32 8.68 -8.31
C LYS A 22 -14.01 7.96 -7.92
N MET A 23 -14.09 7.26 -6.78
CA MET A 23 -13.23 6.15 -6.28
C MET A 23 -11.74 6.44 -6.03
N ARG A 24 -11.48 7.60 -5.47
CA ARG A 24 -10.15 8.00 -4.97
C ARG A 24 -9.89 7.54 -3.53
N ALA A 25 -10.92 7.02 -2.85
CA ALA A 25 -10.85 6.49 -1.50
C ALA A 25 -9.72 5.43 -1.37
N ARG A 26 -8.79 5.67 -0.44
CA ARG A 26 -7.56 4.89 -0.31
C ARG A 26 -7.71 3.81 0.76
N PHE A 27 -7.76 2.57 0.31
CA PHE A 27 -7.79 1.37 1.13
C PHE A 27 -6.36 0.90 1.45
N LEU A 28 -6.20 0.19 2.57
CA LEU A 28 -4.99 -0.55 2.89
C LEU A 28 -5.28 -2.04 2.77
N PHE A 29 -4.60 -2.73 1.88
CA PHE A 29 -4.61 -4.18 1.81
C PHE A 29 -3.37 -4.74 2.49
N ILE A 30 -3.53 -5.72 3.38
CA ILE A 30 -2.42 -6.40 4.06
C ILE A 30 -2.41 -7.90 3.73
N SER A 31 -1.22 -8.45 3.54
CA SER A 31 -0.98 -9.89 3.48
C SER A 31 0.26 -10.24 4.30
N ILE A 32 0.24 -11.38 4.98
CA ILE A 32 1.35 -11.90 5.77
C ILE A 32 1.56 -13.39 5.48
N GLN A 33 2.82 -13.74 5.22
CA GLN A 33 3.30 -15.12 5.20
C GLN A 33 3.99 -15.42 6.53
N THR A 34 3.85 -16.65 6.99
CA THR A 34 4.23 -17.04 8.37
C THR A 34 4.93 -18.37 8.34
N TYR A 35 5.72 -18.67 9.37
CA TYR A 35 6.30 -19.99 9.59
C TYR A 35 5.30 -21.04 10.10
N GLY A 36 4.01 -20.84 9.83
CA GLY A 36 2.90 -21.64 10.34
C GLY A 36 2.53 -21.29 11.78
N ASN A 37 1.47 -21.94 12.27
CA ASN A 37 1.10 -21.90 13.68
C ASN A 37 1.89 -22.97 14.43
N VAL A 38 2.83 -22.53 15.27
CA VAL A 38 3.70 -23.39 16.05
C VAL A 38 3.32 -23.23 17.52
N ASP A 39 2.49 -24.16 18.02
CA ASP A 39 2.00 -24.21 19.40
C ASP A 39 1.28 -22.90 19.84
N GLY A 40 0.47 -22.32 18.95
CA GLY A 40 -0.26 -21.07 19.19
C GLY A 40 0.52 -19.82 18.77
N ILE A 41 1.77 -19.95 18.34
CA ILE A 41 2.63 -18.83 17.94
C ILE A 41 2.67 -18.74 16.41
N CYS A 42 2.32 -17.57 15.87
CA CYS A 42 2.32 -17.31 14.43
C CYS A 42 3.42 -16.30 14.07
N ILE A 43 4.61 -16.81 13.75
CA ILE A 43 5.79 -15.97 13.48
C ILE A 43 5.74 -15.48 12.03
N PRO A 44 5.79 -14.16 11.77
CA PRO A 44 5.75 -13.64 10.42
C PRO A 44 7.09 -13.86 9.69
N ALA A 45 7.03 -14.23 8.42
CA ALA A 45 8.18 -14.39 7.52
C ALA A 45 8.25 -13.25 6.49
N GLU A 46 7.10 -12.80 6.00
CA GLU A 46 6.98 -11.70 5.04
C GLU A 46 5.69 -10.95 5.30
N ILE A 47 5.72 -9.63 5.11
CA ILE A 47 4.56 -8.76 5.12
C ILE A 47 4.52 -7.94 3.84
N ALA A 48 3.31 -7.67 3.35
CA ALA A 48 3.08 -6.63 2.37
C ALA A 48 1.84 -5.80 2.73
N ILE A 49 1.95 -4.49 2.53
CA ILE A 49 0.85 -3.55 2.66
C ILE A 49 0.77 -2.75 1.37
N CYS A 50 -0.37 -2.81 0.70
CA CYS A 50 -0.67 -2.01 -0.48
C CYS A 50 -1.67 -0.93 -0.11
N GLU A 51 -1.31 0.32 -0.39
CA GLU A 51 -2.29 1.41 -0.43
C GLU A 51 -2.82 1.50 -1.86
N PHE A 52 -4.14 1.45 -2.04
CA PHE A 52 -4.75 1.46 -3.36
C PHE A 52 -6.08 2.21 -3.37
N ASN A 53 -6.49 2.67 -4.54
CA ASN A 53 -7.86 3.11 -4.81
C ASN A 53 -8.32 2.57 -6.17
N LEU A 54 -9.62 2.62 -6.45
CA LEU A 54 -10.15 2.03 -7.69
C LEU A 54 -9.92 2.93 -8.91
N LYS A 55 -9.61 4.22 -8.73
CA LYS A 55 -9.27 5.13 -9.84
C LYS A 55 -7.84 4.91 -10.38
N HIS A 56 -6.84 4.84 -9.51
CA HIS A 56 -5.42 4.84 -9.88
C HIS A 56 -4.72 3.49 -9.62
N GLY A 57 -5.42 2.52 -9.05
CA GLY A 57 -4.84 1.23 -8.67
C GLY A 57 -3.91 1.35 -7.45
N ILE A 58 -2.77 0.66 -7.50
CA ILE A 58 -1.78 0.67 -6.41
C ILE A 58 -1.07 2.02 -6.35
N ILE A 59 -1.23 2.72 -5.23
CA ILE A 59 -0.66 4.05 -4.97
C ILE A 59 0.71 3.93 -4.30
N ASP A 60 0.82 3.02 -3.34
CA ASP A 60 2.06 2.76 -2.61
C ASP A 60 2.12 1.29 -2.16
N LYS A 61 3.33 0.77 -2.00
CA LYS A 61 3.56 -0.59 -1.51
C LYS A 61 4.70 -0.59 -0.51
N TYR A 62 4.42 -1.15 0.67
CA TYR A 62 5.43 -1.63 1.58
C TYR A 62 5.53 -3.15 1.49
N THR A 63 6.75 -3.68 1.42
CA THR A 63 7.02 -5.12 1.51
C THR A 63 8.31 -5.33 2.29
N SER A 64 8.30 -6.31 3.20
CA SER A 64 9.47 -6.68 3.97
C SER A 64 9.46 -8.16 4.28
N LEU A 65 10.64 -8.76 4.21
CA LEU A 65 10.90 -9.98 4.96
C LEU A 65 11.02 -9.60 6.44
N ILE A 66 10.51 -10.45 7.32
CA ILE A 66 10.62 -10.23 8.77
C ILE A 66 11.45 -11.37 9.36
N GLY A 67 12.62 -11.02 9.89
CA GLY A 67 13.56 -11.99 10.44
C GLY A 67 14.98 -11.43 10.55
N PRO A 68 15.98 -12.31 10.78
CA PRO A 68 15.83 -13.73 11.07
C PRO A 68 15.18 -13.95 12.44
N TRP A 69 14.63 -15.15 12.65
CA TRP A 69 14.00 -15.54 13.92
C TRP A 69 14.73 -16.71 14.55
N ARG A 70 14.87 -16.68 15.88
CA ARG A 70 15.46 -17.80 16.62
C ARG A 70 14.44 -18.48 17.52
N LEU A 71 14.13 -19.73 17.16
CA LEU A 71 13.35 -20.65 17.97
C LEU A 71 14.27 -21.53 18.82
N ASN A 72 14.14 -21.45 20.15
CA ASN A 72 14.95 -22.23 21.08
C ASN A 72 14.54 -23.71 21.11
N ASN A 73 13.25 -23.99 20.89
CA ASN A 73 12.73 -25.35 20.82
C ASN A 73 12.99 -25.94 19.42
N GLU A 74 13.72 -27.05 19.36
CA GLU A 74 14.10 -27.70 18.11
C GLU A 74 12.90 -28.28 17.33
N ILE A 75 11.89 -28.80 18.02
CA ILE A 75 10.67 -29.32 17.38
C ILE A 75 9.92 -28.17 16.70
N GLN A 76 9.77 -27.05 17.41
CA GLN A 76 9.16 -25.83 16.87
C GLN A 76 9.93 -25.31 15.66
N ARG A 77 11.27 -25.26 15.74
CA ARG A 77 12.15 -24.89 14.63
C ARG A 77 11.95 -25.78 13.41
N ARG A 78 11.94 -27.11 13.59
CA ARG A 78 11.73 -28.06 12.47
C ARG A 78 10.36 -27.92 11.83
N ARG A 79 9.30 -27.69 12.62
CA ARG A 79 7.94 -27.45 12.09
C ARG A 79 7.87 -26.14 11.30
N ALA A 80 8.48 -25.08 11.81
CA ALA A 80 8.58 -23.79 11.14
C ALA A 80 9.33 -23.89 9.79
N GLU A 81 10.49 -24.55 9.78
CA GLU A 81 11.26 -24.79 8.54
C GLU A 81 10.52 -25.68 7.55
N PHE A 82 9.83 -26.72 8.03
CA PHE A 82 8.98 -27.54 7.18
C PHE A 82 7.87 -26.71 6.53
N HIS A 83 7.18 -25.85 7.30
CA HIS A 83 6.15 -24.96 6.75
C HIS A 83 6.73 -23.99 5.72
N ALA A 84 7.88 -23.38 6.01
CA ALA A 84 8.58 -22.48 5.09
C ALA A 84 8.89 -23.18 3.76
N ASN A 85 9.44 -24.41 3.80
CA ASN A 85 9.75 -25.20 2.61
C ASN A 85 8.51 -25.49 1.74
N GLU A 86 7.39 -25.81 2.39
CA GLU A 86 6.15 -26.14 1.70
C GLU A 86 5.38 -24.91 1.18
N THR A 87 5.80 -23.68 1.55
CA THR A 87 5.07 -22.44 1.24
C THR A 87 5.98 -21.37 0.65
N HIS A 88 6.39 -20.39 1.44
CA HIS A 88 7.04 -19.15 1.04
C HIS A 88 8.56 -19.31 0.84
N GLN A 89 9.19 -20.42 1.24
CA GLN A 89 10.63 -20.68 1.06
C GLN A 89 11.54 -19.57 1.62
N ILE A 90 11.11 -18.95 2.73
CA ILE A 90 11.92 -17.99 3.50
C ILE A 90 12.35 -18.72 4.76
N HIS A 91 13.63 -19.03 4.90
CA HIS A 91 14.16 -19.78 6.04
C HIS A 91 14.32 -18.90 7.28
N LEU A 92 14.30 -19.48 8.48
CA LEU A 92 14.47 -18.73 9.73
C LEU A 92 15.83 -18.03 9.80
N ASP A 93 16.87 -18.65 9.22
CA ASP A 93 18.27 -18.22 9.25
C ASP A 93 18.75 -17.55 7.96
N THR A 94 17.84 -17.01 7.13
CA THR A 94 18.13 -16.52 5.75
C THR A 94 19.32 -15.53 5.63
N PHE A 95 19.77 -14.91 6.73
CA PHE A 95 20.99 -14.10 6.80
C PHE A 95 22.24 -14.92 7.18
N GLY A 96 22.65 -15.79 6.27
CA GLY A 96 23.89 -16.59 6.24
C GLY A 96 24.85 -16.51 7.45
N GLY A 97 24.82 -17.56 8.29
CA GLY A 97 26.01 -18.25 8.84
C GLY A 97 26.98 -17.51 9.78
N ARG A 98 26.92 -16.18 9.98
CA ARG A 98 27.73 -15.50 11.00
C ARG A 98 26.92 -15.31 12.27
N ILE A 99 26.96 -16.36 13.08
CA ILE A 99 26.36 -16.46 14.42
C ILE A 99 26.80 -15.26 15.28
N SER A 100 25.89 -14.32 15.54
CA SER A 100 25.84 -13.62 16.83
C SER A 100 24.52 -12.84 17.02
N LYS A 101 23.64 -13.42 17.86
CA LYS A 101 22.49 -12.78 18.55
C LYS A 101 21.33 -12.29 17.66
N ILE A 102 20.58 -13.26 17.13
CA ILE A 102 19.27 -13.16 16.47
C ILE A 102 18.15 -12.95 17.52
N PRO A 103 17.06 -12.19 17.24
CA PRO A 103 15.91 -12.06 18.12
C PRO A 103 15.35 -13.43 18.49
N THR A 104 15.30 -13.72 19.79
CA THR A 104 14.66 -14.92 20.33
C THR A 104 13.26 -14.56 20.80
N GLN A 105 12.39 -15.57 20.95
CA GLN A 105 11.07 -15.41 21.60
C GLN A 105 11.12 -14.68 22.97
N ASN A 106 12.30 -14.60 23.61
CA ASN A 106 12.50 -14.03 24.94
C ASN A 106 13.49 -12.83 24.98
N SER A 107 13.85 -12.22 23.85
CA SER A 107 14.91 -11.19 23.87
C SER A 107 14.43 -9.82 24.34
N VAL A 108 14.51 -9.61 25.66
CA VAL A 108 14.53 -8.27 26.28
C VAL A 108 15.77 -7.49 25.85
N ILE A 109 15.54 -6.19 25.62
CA ILE A 109 16.44 -5.14 25.13
C ILE A 109 17.74 -5.08 25.95
N LEU A 110 18.88 -5.16 25.27
CA LEU A 110 20.21 -4.86 25.85
C LEU A 110 21.18 -4.45 24.73
N LEU A 111 21.52 -3.18 24.67
CA LEU A 111 22.20 -2.53 23.56
C LEU A 111 23.61 -3.09 23.33
N GLY A 112 23.91 -3.48 22.08
CA GLY A 112 25.22 -3.89 21.61
C GLY A 112 25.28 -3.81 20.09
N PHE A 113 26.27 -3.09 19.57
CA PHE A 113 26.36 -2.45 18.24
C PHE A 113 26.19 -3.29 16.95
N ARG A 114 25.78 -4.57 17.02
CA ARG A 114 25.40 -5.39 15.84
C ARG A 114 24.06 -6.13 16.00
N ARG A 115 23.36 -5.92 17.12
CA ARG A 115 21.96 -6.33 17.38
C ARG A 115 20.94 -5.53 16.56
N ILE A 116 21.42 -4.77 15.57
CA ILE A 116 20.75 -3.59 15.02
C ILE A 116 19.92 -3.96 13.80
N GLU A 117 20.39 -4.78 12.86
CA GLU A 117 19.72 -4.91 11.55
C GLU A 117 18.36 -5.63 11.61
N SER A 118 18.24 -6.80 12.26
CA SER A 118 16.97 -7.54 12.33
C SER A 118 15.94 -6.93 13.28
N TYR A 119 16.41 -6.36 14.40
CA TYR A 119 15.60 -5.53 15.27
C TYR A 119 15.11 -4.29 14.51
N PHE A 120 15.95 -3.72 13.65
CA PHE A 120 15.60 -2.57 12.82
C PHE A 120 14.58 -2.93 11.73
N GLU A 121 14.65 -4.09 11.09
CA GLU A 121 13.63 -4.52 10.13
C GLU A 121 12.25 -4.72 10.78
N ALA A 122 12.19 -5.43 11.90
CA ALA A 122 10.95 -5.61 12.66
C ALA A 122 10.39 -4.29 13.22
N LEU A 123 11.27 -3.42 13.74
CA LEU A 123 10.89 -2.09 14.23
C LEU A 123 10.44 -1.17 13.08
N GLN A 124 11.11 -1.21 11.94
CA GLN A 124 10.71 -0.47 10.74
C GLN A 124 9.36 -0.98 10.22
N CYS A 125 9.12 -2.28 10.26
CA CYS A 125 7.83 -2.87 9.94
C CYS A 125 6.72 -2.34 10.86
N LEU A 126 6.96 -2.28 12.18
CA LEU A 126 6.00 -1.69 13.11
C LEU A 126 5.72 -0.22 12.79
N ARG A 127 6.75 0.55 12.46
CA ARG A 127 6.61 1.96 12.05
C ARG A 127 5.81 2.10 10.76
N GLU A 128 6.06 1.24 9.78
CA GLU A 128 5.33 1.23 8.49
C GLU A 128 3.86 0.88 8.70
N ILE A 129 3.55 -0.13 9.52
CA ILE A 129 2.16 -0.48 9.87
C ILE A 129 1.50 0.70 10.58
N LEU A 130 2.14 1.25 11.62
CA LEU A 130 1.60 2.34 12.42
C LEU A 130 1.35 3.59 11.57
N GLY A 131 2.35 4.04 10.81
CA GLY A 131 2.24 5.25 10.01
C GLY A 131 1.26 5.14 8.86
N ARG A 132 1.00 3.94 8.36
CA ARG A 132 -0.06 3.70 7.37
C ARG A 132 -1.44 3.64 8.00
N CYS A 133 -1.60 2.97 9.14
CA CYS A 133 -2.90 2.79 9.79
C CYS A 133 -3.38 4.04 10.53
N GLU A 134 -2.45 4.79 11.11
CA GLU A 134 -2.74 5.93 11.99
C GLU A 134 -1.79 7.10 11.70
N PRO A 135 -1.91 7.71 10.50
CA PRO A 135 -0.95 8.68 10.01
C PRO A 135 -0.84 9.92 10.91
N ALA A 136 -1.95 10.41 11.46
CA ALA A 136 -1.95 11.54 12.38
C ALA A 136 -1.16 11.24 13.67
N ILE A 137 -1.39 10.07 14.27
CA ILE A 137 -0.72 9.67 15.51
C ILE A 137 0.78 9.43 15.25
N ALA A 138 1.11 8.75 14.16
CA ALA A 138 2.50 8.54 13.77
C ALA A 138 3.23 9.87 13.56
N GLN A 139 2.61 10.84 12.89
CA GLN A 139 3.17 12.18 12.71
C GLN A 139 3.42 12.89 14.04
N HIS A 140 2.48 12.82 14.99
CA HIS A 140 2.67 13.37 16.35
C HIS A 140 3.84 12.71 17.09
N GLN A 141 4.13 11.44 16.81
CA GLN A 141 5.25 10.69 17.38
C GLN A 141 6.56 10.85 16.59
N GLY A 142 6.58 11.71 15.56
CA GLY A 142 7.74 11.89 14.69
C GLY A 142 8.06 10.66 13.81
N VAL A 143 7.10 9.75 13.66
CA VAL A 143 7.19 8.58 12.78
C VAL A 143 6.56 8.95 11.45
N SER A 144 7.35 8.81 10.37
CA SER A 144 6.82 8.99 9.04
C SER A 144 7.36 7.96 8.04
N VAL A 145 6.48 7.42 7.20
CA VAL A 145 6.69 6.19 6.42
C VAL A 145 6.09 6.32 5.03
N GLY A 146 6.59 5.56 4.04
CA GLY A 146 6.09 5.62 2.66
C GLY A 146 5.81 7.04 2.15
N LEU A 147 4.62 7.23 1.58
CA LEU A 147 4.10 8.52 1.09
C LEU A 147 3.82 9.56 2.18
N TYR A 148 3.91 9.20 3.45
CA TYR A 148 3.61 10.09 4.58
C TYR A 148 4.83 10.96 4.96
N ARG A 149 6.04 10.63 4.47
CA ARG A 149 7.32 11.30 4.83
C ARG A 149 7.37 12.78 4.48
N ASP A 150 6.88 13.12 3.29
CA ASP A 150 7.04 14.45 2.70
C ASP A 150 5.70 15.22 2.62
N GLY A 151 4.67 14.72 3.32
CA GLY A 151 3.29 15.19 3.18
C GLY A 151 2.56 14.51 2.02
N ILE A 152 1.27 14.22 2.21
CA ILE A 152 0.47 13.49 1.24
C ILE A 152 -0.35 14.49 0.43
N ALA A 153 -0.04 14.60 -0.86
CA ALA A 153 -0.91 15.26 -1.82
C ALA A 153 -1.79 14.23 -2.52
N GLU A 154 -3.03 14.60 -2.87
CA GLU A 154 -3.71 13.88 -3.94
C GLU A 154 -3.07 14.19 -5.30
N PHE A 155 -3.12 13.19 -6.18
CA PHE A 155 -2.70 13.36 -7.57
C PHE A 155 -3.81 14.14 -8.29
N ASP A 156 -3.56 15.38 -8.71
CA ASP A 156 -4.46 16.07 -9.65
C ASP A 156 -3.69 16.79 -10.75
N ASN A 157 -3.91 16.30 -11.98
CA ASN A 157 -3.89 17.08 -13.23
C ASN A 157 -5.24 16.97 -14.00
N ASP A 158 -6.25 16.25 -13.50
CA ASP A 158 -7.49 15.95 -14.23
C ASP A 158 -8.65 16.90 -13.88
N VAL A 159 -8.38 18.19 -13.65
CA VAL A 159 -9.45 19.18 -13.73
C VAL A 159 -9.66 19.45 -15.21
N GLU A 160 -10.79 19.01 -15.77
CA GLU A 160 -11.22 19.37 -17.13
C GLU A 160 -10.97 20.86 -17.35
N GLN A 161 -9.98 21.18 -18.18
CA GLN A 161 -9.80 22.57 -18.63
C GLN A 161 -11.02 22.89 -19.49
N PRO A 162 -11.82 23.94 -19.16
CA PRO A 162 -12.86 24.38 -20.05
C PRO A 162 -12.18 24.75 -21.37
N ALA A 163 -12.62 24.13 -22.46
CA ALA A 163 -12.05 24.25 -23.78
C ALA A 163 -11.73 25.72 -24.11
N SER A 164 -10.45 26.09 -24.01
CA SER A 164 -9.97 27.35 -24.54
C SER A 164 -10.09 27.23 -26.06
N THR A 165 -11.04 27.97 -26.59
CA THR A 165 -11.27 28.16 -28.02
C THR A 165 -10.02 28.82 -28.59
N PHE A 166 -9.03 28.00 -28.99
CA PHE A 166 -7.92 28.48 -29.80
C PHE A 166 -8.46 28.67 -31.21
N ALA A 167 -8.86 29.91 -31.50
CA ALA A 167 -9.01 30.39 -32.86
C ALA A 167 -7.69 30.15 -33.60
N CYS A 168 -7.77 29.28 -34.61
CA CYS A 168 -6.71 29.03 -35.54
C CYS A 168 -6.38 30.35 -36.26
N SER A 169 -5.13 30.78 -36.20
CA SER A 169 -4.58 31.69 -37.20
C SER A 169 -3.22 31.15 -37.61
N SER A 170 -3.25 30.52 -38.77
CA SER A 170 -2.12 30.23 -39.63
C SER A 170 -1.27 31.50 -39.81
N ASP A 171 0.04 31.37 -39.64
CA ASP A 171 0.94 31.73 -40.72
C ASP A 171 2.31 31.09 -40.53
N ALA A 172 2.64 30.26 -41.52
CA ALA A 172 3.95 29.70 -41.72
C ALA A 172 4.87 30.77 -42.30
N HIS A 173 6.12 30.85 -41.83
CA HIS A 173 7.29 30.92 -42.71
C HIS A 173 8.60 30.71 -41.92
N ASP A 174 9.13 29.50 -42.13
CA ASP A 174 10.53 29.09 -42.30
C ASP A 174 11.58 30.21 -42.50
N ARG A 175 12.65 30.23 -41.68
CA ARG A 175 14.06 30.02 -42.14
C ARG A 175 15.13 30.23 -41.06
N ARG A 176 16.12 29.35 -41.13
CA ARG A 176 17.38 29.27 -40.36
C ARG A 176 18.34 30.47 -40.57
N ARG A 177 19.25 30.60 -39.59
CA ARG A 177 20.71 30.91 -39.68
C ARG A 177 21.15 32.39 -39.66
N HIS A 178 21.81 32.84 -38.57
CA HIS A 178 23.28 32.94 -38.43
C HIS A 178 23.69 33.76 -37.18
N GLN A 179 24.76 33.33 -36.51
CA GLN A 179 25.55 34.10 -35.53
C GLN A 179 26.47 35.10 -36.25
N VAL A 180 26.81 36.23 -35.60
CA VAL A 180 28.17 36.71 -35.23
C VAL A 180 28.22 38.25 -35.05
N ALA A 181 28.72 38.65 -33.85
CA ALA A 181 29.55 39.81 -33.43
C ALA A 181 29.09 41.29 -33.39
N ASN A 182 29.23 41.82 -32.16
CA ASN A 182 29.94 43.02 -31.66
C ASN A 182 29.43 44.49 -31.75
N ASP A 183 29.58 45.11 -30.56
CA ASP A 183 30.01 46.47 -30.19
C ASP A 183 29.06 47.69 -30.26
N GLY A 184 29.02 48.44 -29.14
CA GLY A 184 28.91 49.90 -29.15
C GLY A 184 27.90 50.57 -28.20
N ASN A 185 28.42 51.33 -27.23
CA ASN A 185 27.73 52.19 -26.25
C ASN A 185 26.84 53.30 -26.84
N GLY A 186 25.84 53.77 -26.07
CA GLY A 186 25.28 55.13 -26.21
C GLY A 186 23.89 55.35 -25.61
N ALA A 187 23.74 56.38 -24.77
CA ALA A 187 22.59 56.64 -23.90
C ALA A 187 21.36 57.28 -24.59
N GLY A 188 20.17 57.11 -23.98
CA GLY A 188 18.96 57.84 -24.33
C GLY A 188 17.81 57.58 -23.34
N SER A 189 17.40 58.63 -22.63
CA SER A 189 16.46 58.61 -21.50
C SER A 189 15.03 59.01 -21.89
N VAL A 190 14.05 58.37 -21.22
CA VAL A 190 12.65 58.79 -20.94
C VAL A 190 11.58 58.62 -22.04
N GLY A 191 10.59 57.77 -21.72
CA GLY A 191 9.26 57.77 -22.35
C GLY A 191 8.35 56.68 -21.76
N ARG A 192 7.55 57.04 -20.75
CA ARG A 192 6.54 56.19 -20.07
C ARG A 192 5.56 55.56 -21.05
N ILE A 193 5.36 54.25 -20.98
CA ILE A 193 4.07 53.62 -21.31
C ILE A 193 3.70 52.68 -20.15
N CYS A 194 2.69 53.10 -19.40
CA CYS A 194 2.05 52.30 -18.36
C CYS A 194 1.26 51.17 -19.02
N TYR A 195 1.80 49.94 -18.99
CA TYR A 195 0.96 48.76 -19.10
C TYR A 195 0.63 48.31 -17.69
N THR A 196 -0.63 48.53 -17.32
CA THR A 196 -1.26 47.93 -16.14
C THR A 196 -1.13 46.42 -16.23
N ASN A 197 -0.13 45.85 -15.55
CA ASN A 197 -0.07 44.43 -15.27
C ASN A 197 -1.25 44.11 -14.34
N SER A 198 -2.37 43.74 -14.94
CA SER A 198 -3.41 42.96 -14.26
C SER A 198 -2.73 41.69 -13.77
N TYR A 199 -2.37 41.66 -12.49
CA TYR A 199 -2.07 40.44 -11.78
C TYR A 199 -3.34 39.58 -11.80
N TYR A 200 -3.50 38.79 -12.86
CA TYR A 200 -4.25 37.55 -12.74
C TYR A 200 -3.46 36.68 -11.76
N ILE A 201 -3.77 36.84 -10.47
CA ILE A 201 -3.49 35.84 -9.46
C ILE A 201 -4.28 34.61 -9.90
N SER A 202 -3.65 33.79 -10.74
CA SER A 202 -4.05 32.41 -10.93
C SER A 202 -3.96 31.78 -9.54
N LYS A 203 -5.12 31.60 -8.89
CA LYS A 203 -5.21 30.80 -7.68
C LYS A 203 -4.66 29.43 -8.06
N ARG A 204 -3.45 29.10 -7.61
CA ARG A 204 -2.99 27.71 -7.63
C ARG A 204 -4.09 26.88 -6.97
N PRO A 205 -4.61 25.84 -7.63
CA PRO A 205 -5.54 24.94 -6.97
C PRO A 205 -4.84 24.40 -5.71
N GLN A 206 -5.51 24.56 -4.57
CA GLN A 206 -5.07 23.95 -3.31
C GLN A 206 -5.03 22.43 -3.53
N PRO A 207 -3.96 21.73 -3.13
CA PRO A 207 -3.91 20.28 -3.24
C PRO A 207 -5.09 19.69 -2.47
N THR A 208 -5.89 18.90 -3.16
CA THR A 208 -6.96 18.08 -2.59
C THR A 208 -6.34 17.14 -1.56
N GLN A 209 -6.97 17.01 -0.39
CA GLN A 209 -6.49 16.11 0.67
C GLN A 209 -6.92 14.67 0.38
N PRO A 210 -6.07 13.67 0.68
CA PRO A 210 -6.38 12.27 0.43
C PRO A 210 -7.60 11.81 1.22
N ILE A 211 -8.49 11.06 0.56
CA ILE A 211 -9.63 10.41 1.21
C ILE A 211 -9.20 9.05 1.74
N PHE A 212 -9.05 8.92 3.06
CA PHE A 212 -8.74 7.63 3.69
C PHE A 212 -9.99 6.88 4.11
N VAL A 213 -9.95 5.57 3.91
CA VAL A 213 -10.96 4.65 4.43
C VAL A 213 -10.57 4.29 5.86
N GLY A 214 -11.28 4.88 6.82
CA GLY A 214 -11.03 4.76 8.25
C GLY A 214 -12.21 5.22 9.08
N ASP A 215 -12.13 4.99 10.39
CA ASP A 215 -13.18 5.41 11.30
C ASP A 215 -13.23 6.94 11.48
N LYS A 216 -14.19 7.39 12.27
CA LYS A 216 -14.38 8.81 12.63
C LYS A 216 -13.19 9.42 13.37
N GLU A 217 -12.34 8.61 14.00
CA GLU A 217 -11.07 9.04 14.60
C GLU A 217 -9.90 9.06 13.59
N GLY A 218 -10.14 8.70 12.32
CA GLY A 218 -9.15 8.65 11.25
C GLY A 218 -8.28 7.39 11.26
N ARG A 219 -8.64 6.38 12.04
CA ARG A 219 -7.93 5.09 12.12
C ARG A 219 -8.33 4.24 10.93
N ARG A 220 -7.35 3.88 10.11
CA ARG A 220 -7.59 3.16 8.85
C ARG A 220 -7.77 1.66 9.11
N TRP A 221 -8.68 1.06 8.36
CA TRP A 221 -8.91 -0.38 8.37
C TRP A 221 -7.94 -1.11 7.44
N LEU A 222 -7.57 -2.32 7.85
CA LEU A 222 -6.77 -3.24 7.07
C LEU A 222 -7.66 -4.26 6.35
N VAL A 223 -7.74 -4.16 5.03
CA VAL A 223 -8.39 -5.15 4.18
C VAL A 223 -7.49 -6.37 4.06
N CYS A 224 -8.05 -7.56 4.23
CA CYS A 224 -7.31 -8.82 4.12
C CYS A 224 -8.19 -9.94 3.55
N LEU A 225 -7.56 -11.02 3.07
CA LEU A 225 -8.28 -12.22 2.66
C LEU A 225 -8.82 -12.96 3.89
N ASN A 226 -10.01 -13.53 3.79
CA ASN A 226 -10.71 -14.19 4.90
C ASN A 226 -9.84 -15.30 5.53
N HIS A 227 -9.17 -16.09 4.68
CA HIS A 227 -8.31 -17.17 5.12
C HIS A 227 -6.94 -16.70 5.66
N GLU A 228 -6.59 -15.42 5.49
CA GLU A 228 -5.38 -14.83 6.05
C GLU A 228 -5.62 -14.08 7.37
N TYR A 229 -6.86 -13.76 7.71
CA TYR A 229 -7.21 -12.96 8.88
C TYR A 229 -6.55 -13.44 10.18
N ASP A 230 -6.77 -14.70 10.57
CA ASP A 230 -6.29 -15.20 11.86
C ASP A 230 -4.76 -15.18 11.95
N LYS A 231 -4.08 -15.54 10.86
CA LYS A 231 -2.61 -15.52 10.81
C LYS A 231 -2.07 -14.09 10.82
N ILE A 232 -2.70 -13.15 10.11
CA ILE A 232 -2.29 -11.75 10.11
C ILE A 232 -2.41 -11.18 11.52
N ARG A 233 -3.57 -11.34 12.16
CA ARG A 233 -3.81 -10.83 13.52
C ARG A 233 -2.83 -11.43 14.52
N ALA A 234 -2.64 -12.75 14.50
CA ALA A 234 -1.71 -13.44 15.40
C ALA A 234 -0.25 -13.02 15.17
N SER A 235 0.15 -12.82 13.91
CA SER A 235 1.51 -12.34 13.58
C SER A 235 1.76 -10.90 13.97
N LEU A 236 0.76 -10.03 13.83
CA LEU A 236 0.85 -8.64 14.29
C LEU A 236 0.95 -8.57 15.82
N GLU A 237 0.19 -9.41 16.53
CA GLU A 237 0.29 -9.52 17.99
C GLU A 237 1.67 -10.04 18.40
N TYR A 238 2.18 -11.07 17.73
CA TYR A 238 3.53 -11.57 17.96
C TYR A 238 4.59 -10.48 17.74
N LEU A 239 4.48 -9.72 16.65
CA LEU A 239 5.41 -8.63 16.34
C LEU A 239 5.36 -7.51 17.38
N LYS A 240 4.15 -7.12 17.82
CA LYS A 240 3.93 -6.14 18.90
C LYS A 240 4.63 -6.58 20.19
N GLN A 241 4.41 -7.83 20.61
CA GLN A 241 5.01 -8.39 21.83
C GLN A 241 6.53 -8.53 21.72
N ALA A 242 7.03 -9.07 20.60
CA ALA A 242 8.46 -9.29 20.38
C ALA A 242 9.29 -8.00 20.40
N GLN A 243 8.68 -6.86 20.05
CA GLN A 243 9.31 -5.54 20.07
C GLN A 243 8.99 -4.74 21.34
N GLY A 244 8.22 -5.29 22.27
CA GLY A 244 7.81 -4.61 23.50
C GLY A 244 6.96 -3.35 23.24
N LEU A 245 6.16 -3.35 22.16
CA LEU A 245 5.33 -2.21 21.79
C LEU A 245 4.07 -2.15 22.67
N CYS A 246 4.02 -1.21 23.60
CA CYS A 246 2.87 -0.96 24.47
C CYS A 246 1.81 -0.03 23.87
N TYR A 247 1.80 0.15 22.55
CA TYR A 247 0.86 1.04 21.89
C TYR A 247 -0.50 0.37 21.68
N ASP A 248 -1.57 0.97 22.21
CA ASP A 248 -2.93 0.42 22.20
C ASP A 248 -3.62 0.49 20.83
N GLY A 249 -3.23 1.42 19.95
CA GLY A 249 -3.81 1.55 18.60
C GLY A 249 -3.23 0.61 17.54
N PHE A 250 -2.24 -0.22 17.89
CA PHE A 250 -1.64 -1.16 16.94
C PHE A 250 -2.66 -2.21 16.47
N PRO A 251 -2.81 -2.50 15.16
CA PRO A 251 -3.96 -3.23 14.61
C PRO A 251 -3.91 -4.73 14.95
N THR A 252 -4.35 -5.06 16.16
CA THR A 252 -4.31 -6.41 16.77
C THR A 252 -5.70 -6.89 17.20
N THR A 253 -6.67 -5.98 17.17
CA THR A 253 -8.07 -6.20 17.53
C THR A 253 -8.94 -6.34 16.29
N GLU A 254 -10.09 -7.02 16.43
CA GLU A 254 -10.92 -7.43 15.29
C GLU A 254 -11.54 -6.23 14.54
N ASP A 255 -11.82 -5.12 15.24
CA ASP A 255 -12.39 -3.89 14.71
C ASP A 255 -11.46 -3.15 13.72
N ARG A 256 -10.23 -3.63 13.55
CA ARG A 256 -9.20 -3.01 12.70
C ARG A 256 -9.08 -3.64 11.31
N PHE A 257 -9.80 -4.72 11.04
CA PHE A 257 -9.70 -5.47 9.80
C PHE A 257 -11.01 -5.44 9.02
N TRP A 258 -10.96 -5.55 7.70
CA TRP A 258 -12.11 -5.88 6.85
C TRP A 258 -11.76 -7.06 5.96
N TYR A 259 -12.76 -7.88 5.66
CA TYR A 259 -12.60 -8.95 4.67
C TYR A 259 -12.74 -8.39 3.27
N ALA A 260 -11.85 -8.82 2.38
CA ALA A 260 -11.79 -8.34 1.01
C ALA A 260 -13.09 -8.62 0.24
N ASP A 261 -13.74 -9.76 0.49
CA ASP A 261 -15.02 -10.09 -0.11
C ASP A 261 -16.16 -9.20 0.38
N ALA A 262 -16.21 -8.92 1.69
CA ALA A 262 -17.17 -8.00 2.29
C ALA A 262 -17.01 -6.57 1.76
N VAL A 263 -15.77 -6.13 1.46
CA VAL A 263 -15.53 -4.83 0.82
C VAL A 263 -16.09 -4.80 -0.60
N VAL A 264 -15.89 -5.85 -1.40
CA VAL A 264 -16.44 -5.93 -2.77
C VAL A 264 -17.96 -5.98 -2.73
N ASP A 265 -18.54 -6.84 -1.89
CA ASP A 265 -19.98 -7.02 -1.76
C ASP A 265 -20.64 -5.70 -1.28
N ALA A 266 -20.05 -5.01 -0.29
CA ALA A 266 -20.56 -3.73 0.20
C ALA A 266 -20.45 -2.60 -0.83
N LEU A 267 -19.36 -2.53 -1.60
CA LEU A 267 -19.21 -1.53 -2.66
C LEU A 267 -20.20 -1.76 -3.80
N ALA A 268 -20.48 -3.01 -4.16
CA ALA A 268 -21.48 -3.34 -5.17
C ALA A 268 -22.91 -3.07 -4.69
N GLU A 269 -23.22 -3.41 -3.43
CA GLU A 269 -24.51 -3.11 -2.79
C GLU A 269 -24.77 -1.60 -2.75
N TYR A 270 -23.76 -0.80 -2.38
CA TYR A 270 -23.85 0.66 -2.34
C TYR A 270 -24.30 1.31 -3.66
N VAL A 271 -23.93 0.72 -4.80
CA VAL A 271 -24.33 1.19 -6.13
C VAL A 271 -25.46 0.35 -6.74
N ASN A 272 -26.15 -0.46 -5.93
CA ASN A 272 -27.26 -1.32 -6.33
C ASN A 272 -26.93 -2.27 -7.51
N GLY A 273 -25.74 -2.88 -7.50
CA GLY A 273 -25.32 -3.86 -8.51
C GLY A 273 -24.75 -5.16 -7.95
N THR A 274 -24.33 -6.04 -8.86
CA THR A 274 -23.73 -7.35 -8.53
C THR A 274 -22.30 -7.43 -9.06
N PRO A 275 -21.29 -7.71 -8.21
CA PRO A 275 -19.90 -7.79 -8.66
C PRO A 275 -19.67 -9.02 -9.54
N ASN A 276 -18.62 -9.00 -10.37
CA ASN A 276 -18.20 -10.20 -11.09
C ASN A 276 -17.68 -11.23 -10.09
N LEU A 277 -18.39 -12.36 -9.94
CA LEU A 277 -18.16 -13.41 -8.94
C LEU A 277 -16.84 -14.19 -9.08
N GLU A 278 -16.14 -14.10 -10.21
CA GLU A 278 -14.87 -14.80 -10.43
C GLU A 278 -13.80 -14.41 -9.40
N TYR A 279 -13.92 -13.21 -8.81
CA TYR A 279 -13.05 -12.73 -7.75
C TYR A 279 -13.00 -13.60 -6.50
N LYS A 280 -14.11 -14.26 -6.13
CA LYS A 280 -14.14 -15.15 -4.96
C LYS A 280 -13.19 -16.34 -5.16
N LEU A 281 -13.17 -16.92 -6.38
CA LEU A 281 -12.27 -18.01 -6.74
C LEU A 281 -10.80 -17.59 -6.61
N TRP A 282 -10.47 -16.38 -7.06
CA TRP A 282 -9.10 -15.86 -6.97
C TRP A 282 -8.68 -15.56 -5.52
N MET A 283 -9.54 -14.88 -4.76
CA MET A 283 -9.28 -14.57 -3.35
C MET A 283 -9.12 -15.83 -2.48
N ASP A 284 -9.77 -16.93 -2.85
CA ASP A 284 -9.63 -18.22 -2.17
C ASP A 284 -8.29 -18.90 -2.39
N ILE A 285 -7.57 -18.60 -3.48
CA ILE A 285 -6.32 -19.28 -3.84
C ILE A 285 -5.06 -18.43 -3.65
N PHE A 286 -5.19 -17.09 -3.61
CA PHE A 286 -4.06 -16.20 -3.40
C PHE A 286 -3.37 -16.47 -2.06
N GLY A 287 -2.04 -16.35 -2.02
CA GLY A 287 -1.25 -16.58 -0.81
C GLY A 287 -1.13 -18.04 -0.37
N LYS A 288 -1.73 -18.98 -1.11
CA LYS A 288 -1.61 -20.43 -0.89
C LYS A 288 -0.69 -21.06 -1.94
N ARG A 289 -0.08 -22.18 -1.57
CA ARG A 289 0.71 -22.98 -2.51
C ARG A 289 -0.20 -23.47 -3.64
N GLN A 290 0.24 -23.24 -4.88
CA GLN A 290 -0.41 -23.78 -6.07
C GLN A 290 0.51 -24.81 -6.74
N PRO A 291 -0.05 -25.88 -7.32
CA PRO A 291 0.74 -26.92 -7.98
C PRO A 291 1.28 -26.48 -9.36
N PHE A 292 0.87 -25.31 -9.85
CA PHE A 292 1.29 -24.73 -11.12
C PHE A 292 1.60 -23.24 -10.94
N GLU A 293 2.30 -22.66 -11.92
CA GLU A 293 2.50 -21.21 -11.97
C GLU A 293 1.15 -20.52 -12.19
N PHE A 294 0.65 -19.87 -11.14
CA PHE A 294 -0.62 -19.17 -11.18
C PHE A 294 -0.41 -17.71 -11.57
N ASN A 295 -0.97 -17.31 -12.72
CA ASN A 295 -0.98 -15.95 -13.23
C ASN A 295 -2.43 -15.54 -13.51
N THR A 296 -2.81 -14.35 -13.05
CA THR A 296 -4.13 -13.79 -13.37
C THR A 296 -4.13 -13.19 -14.78
N PRO A 297 -5.25 -13.22 -15.53
CA PRO A 297 -5.32 -12.72 -16.92
C PRO A 297 -4.87 -11.26 -17.13
N TRP A 298 -4.94 -10.43 -16.08
CA TRP A 298 -4.53 -9.01 -16.11
C TRP A 298 -3.11 -8.75 -15.59
N GLU A 299 -2.36 -9.78 -15.20
CA GLU A 299 -0.98 -9.62 -14.73
C GLU A 299 -0.04 -9.37 -15.92
N ARG A 300 0.04 -8.11 -16.39
CA ARG A 300 0.78 -7.72 -17.61
C ARG A 300 2.20 -7.18 -17.35
N ARG A 301 2.49 -6.63 -16.16
CA ARG A 301 3.75 -5.93 -15.85
C ARG A 301 4.40 -6.53 -14.60
N ALA A 302 5.56 -7.13 -14.80
CA ALA A 302 6.34 -7.83 -13.78
C ALA A 302 6.84 -6.84 -12.70
N ASN A 303 6.13 -6.75 -11.56
CA ASN A 303 6.62 -6.23 -10.26
C ASN A 303 5.67 -6.61 -9.09
N VAL A 304 4.96 -7.73 -9.25
CA VAL A 304 3.95 -8.22 -8.29
C VAL A 304 4.61 -8.87 -7.07
N PHE A 305 5.69 -9.61 -7.30
CA PHE A 305 6.43 -10.31 -6.25
C PHE A 305 7.38 -9.39 -5.49
N CYS A 306 7.79 -9.83 -4.30
CA CYS A 306 8.91 -9.21 -3.60
C CYS A 306 10.24 -9.54 -4.30
N ARG A 307 11.32 -8.88 -3.89
CA ARG A 307 12.64 -9.07 -4.50
C ARG A 307 13.12 -10.53 -4.46
N MET A 308 12.81 -11.26 -3.38
CA MET A 308 13.20 -12.65 -3.22
C MET A 308 12.41 -13.58 -4.14
N HIS A 309 11.08 -13.39 -4.22
CA HIS A 309 10.20 -14.28 -4.99
C HIS A 309 9.98 -13.85 -6.43
N GLY A 310 10.53 -12.73 -6.88
CA GLY A 310 10.40 -12.28 -8.27
C GLY A 310 10.96 -13.28 -9.29
N VAL A 311 12.02 -14.00 -8.92
CA VAL A 311 12.65 -15.01 -9.79
C VAL A 311 11.87 -16.31 -9.80
N THR A 312 11.45 -16.81 -8.63
CA THR A 312 10.75 -18.09 -8.50
C THR A 312 9.25 -18.00 -8.73
N ARG A 313 8.71 -16.77 -8.78
CA ARG A 313 7.28 -16.47 -8.90
C ARG A 313 6.44 -17.24 -7.86
N ASN A 314 6.96 -17.32 -6.62
CA ASN A 314 6.34 -18.09 -5.55
C ASN A 314 4.93 -17.55 -5.24
N CYS A 315 3.92 -18.40 -5.34
CA CYS A 315 2.50 -18.05 -5.10
C CYS A 315 2.23 -17.67 -3.63
N CYS A 316 3.09 -18.10 -2.70
CA CYS A 316 3.07 -17.74 -1.29
C CYS A 316 3.94 -16.49 -1.02
N CYS A 317 3.97 -15.51 -1.93
CA CYS A 317 4.63 -14.22 -1.70
C CYS A 317 3.58 -13.21 -1.21
N ALA A 318 3.80 -12.60 -0.04
CA ALA A 318 2.87 -11.63 0.53
C ALA A 318 2.66 -10.41 -0.39
N SER A 319 3.74 -9.92 -1.03
CA SER A 319 3.63 -8.83 -2.02
C SER A 319 2.73 -9.22 -3.19
N ALA A 320 2.87 -10.45 -3.68
CA ALA A 320 2.06 -10.93 -4.80
C ALA A 320 0.60 -11.07 -4.40
N THR A 321 0.33 -11.64 -3.23
CA THR A 321 -1.02 -11.76 -2.67
C THR A 321 -1.70 -10.41 -2.51
N ALA A 322 -1.03 -9.43 -1.90
CA ALA A 322 -1.60 -8.11 -1.67
C ALA A 322 -1.93 -7.40 -3.00
N ILE A 323 -0.99 -7.37 -3.94
CA ILE A 323 -1.20 -6.71 -5.25
C ILE A 323 -2.30 -7.42 -6.05
N ARG A 324 -2.26 -8.75 -6.15
CA ARG A 324 -3.27 -9.51 -6.90
C ARG A 324 -4.66 -9.34 -6.30
N SER A 325 -4.76 -9.25 -4.97
CA SER A 325 -6.03 -9.00 -4.29
C SER A 325 -6.60 -7.61 -4.61
N CYS A 326 -5.75 -6.58 -4.64
CA CYS A 326 -6.18 -5.24 -5.06
C CYS A 326 -6.72 -5.24 -6.50
N PHE A 327 -6.04 -5.95 -7.41
CA PHE A 327 -6.54 -6.11 -8.78
C PHE A 327 -7.85 -6.91 -8.82
N ALA A 328 -7.98 -8.00 -8.05
CA ALA A 328 -9.21 -8.77 -8.01
C ALA A 328 -10.41 -7.90 -7.56
N ILE A 329 -10.21 -7.03 -6.57
CA ILE A 329 -11.22 -6.04 -6.15
C ILE A 329 -11.57 -5.09 -7.31
N PHE A 330 -10.56 -4.54 -7.99
CA PHE A 330 -10.77 -3.67 -9.15
C PHE A 330 -11.58 -4.37 -10.25
N PHE A 331 -11.17 -5.57 -10.68
CA PHE A 331 -11.82 -6.30 -11.76
C PHE A 331 -13.22 -6.80 -11.40
N ALA A 332 -13.47 -7.09 -10.12
CA ALA A 332 -14.81 -7.43 -9.63
C ALA A 332 -15.81 -6.28 -9.80
N LEU A 333 -15.32 -5.03 -9.71
CA LEU A 333 -16.15 -3.83 -9.66
C LEU A 333 -16.08 -2.98 -10.94
N ARG A 334 -15.12 -3.20 -11.84
CA ARG A 334 -14.82 -2.26 -12.95
C ARG A 334 -16.01 -1.92 -13.84
N GLU A 335 -16.80 -2.92 -14.24
CA GLU A 335 -17.90 -2.72 -15.19
C GLU A 335 -19.04 -1.96 -14.51
N LEU A 336 -19.28 -2.31 -13.25
CA LEU A 336 -20.30 -1.78 -12.38
C LEU A 336 -20.03 -0.30 -12.05
N LEU A 337 -18.75 0.03 -11.91
CA LEU A 337 -18.26 1.35 -11.51
C LEU A 337 -17.73 2.20 -12.68
N GLY A 338 -17.79 1.69 -13.91
CA GLY A 338 -17.30 2.38 -15.11
C GLY A 338 -15.80 2.68 -15.08
N LEU A 339 -14.99 1.81 -14.46
CA LEU A 339 -13.55 2.00 -14.28
C LEU A 339 -12.78 1.57 -15.54
N THR A 340 -11.82 2.41 -15.95
CA THR A 340 -10.84 2.09 -17.00
C THR A 340 -9.50 1.73 -16.37
N LEU A 341 -8.81 0.76 -16.98
CA LEU A 341 -7.42 0.47 -16.64
C LEU A 341 -6.56 1.33 -17.56
N ASP A 342 -5.94 2.38 -17.04
CA ASP A 342 -4.96 3.15 -17.81
C ASP A 342 -3.71 2.29 -18.03
N ASP A 343 -3.15 2.31 -19.25
CA ASP A 343 -2.20 1.30 -19.74
C ASP A 343 -0.88 1.18 -18.97
#